data_AF-A0A2A6RKF2-F1
#
_entry.id   AF-A0A2A6RKF2-F1
#
_cell.length_a   1.000
_cell.length_b   1.000
_cell.length_c   1.000
_cell.angle_alpha   90.00
_cell.angle_beta   90.00
_cell.angle_gamma   90.00
#
_symmetry.space_group_name_H-M   'P 1'
#
loop_
_entity.id
_entity.type
_entity.pdbx_description
1 polymer ?
#
loop_
_entity_poly.entity_id
_entity_poly.type
_entity_poly.pdbx_seq_one_letter_code
_entity_poly.pdbx_strand_id
1 'polypeptide(L)'
;MLMPNQVQRPPRMLSSAQPIQQLYIPSGRPLVILNGSTNGNLQPLYQRVRPLLQEGLAAWAARRGAVVITGGTNAGIFAVLGQGFARYGRPMACIGVAVAQLVQPPPEGVALEPNHTHMLLTEGQHWGAEVYAMYALAAAYGPPAHSLTIVVGGGPNTLRELEYCAAQGGRMLVVEGSGGVADALLDSLSGQRSGEERLQRLAHTAQIYRINLHAPPHVLQVLLDALMR
;
A
#
# COMPACT_ATOMS: atom_id res chain seq x y z
N MET A 1 25.32 -15.62 -9.67
CA MET A 1 25.90 -14.25 -9.59
C MET A 1 25.26 -13.57 -8.39
N LEU A 2 25.96 -13.51 -7.25
CA LEU A 2 25.45 -12.88 -6.03
C LEU A 2 25.36 -11.38 -6.29
N MET A 3 24.15 -10.82 -6.20
CA MET A 3 23.96 -9.36 -6.25
C MET A 3 24.78 -8.73 -5.11
N PRO A 4 25.49 -7.62 -5.36
CA PRO A 4 26.28 -6.97 -4.32
C PRO A 4 25.38 -6.62 -3.14
N ASN A 5 25.87 -6.84 -1.92
CA ASN A 5 25.24 -6.43 -0.66
C ASN A 5 24.70 -5.00 -0.81
N GLN A 6 23.39 -4.85 -1.00
CA GLN A 6 22.78 -3.53 -0.98
C GLN A 6 22.89 -3.03 0.46
N VAL A 7 23.81 -2.11 0.71
CA VAL A 7 23.90 -1.41 1.99
C VAL A 7 22.54 -0.78 2.23
N GLN A 8 21.81 -1.30 3.21
CA GLN A 8 20.49 -0.83 3.59
C GLN A 8 20.63 0.59 4.12
N ARG A 9 20.27 1.58 3.30
CA ARG A 9 20.29 2.99 3.71
C ARG A 9 19.04 3.27 4.55
N PRO A 10 19.18 3.92 5.72
CA PRO A 10 18.02 4.27 6.53
C PRO A 10 17.04 5.13 5.70
N PRO A 11 15.72 5.05 5.98
CA PRO A 11 14.73 5.87 5.29
C PRO A 11 15.01 7.36 5.49
N ARG A 12 14.76 8.16 4.46
CA ARG A 12 14.84 9.63 4.56
C ARG A 12 13.58 10.16 5.25
N MET A 13 13.74 10.90 6.34
CA MET A 13 12.60 11.49 7.06
C MET A 13 12.07 12.72 6.32
N LEU A 14 10.74 12.78 6.18
CA LEU A 14 10.00 13.88 5.57
C LEU A 14 9.23 14.62 6.65
N SER A 15 9.18 15.96 6.56
CA SER A 15 8.22 16.73 7.35
C SER A 15 6.87 16.75 6.64
N SER A 16 5.78 16.86 7.40
CA SER A 16 4.42 17.04 6.86
C SER A 16 4.25 18.32 6.02
N ALA A 17 5.14 19.29 6.22
CA ALA A 17 5.16 20.55 5.47
C ALA A 17 5.99 20.48 4.17
N GLN A 18 6.75 19.41 3.92
CA GLN A 18 7.58 19.30 2.73
C GLN A 18 6.75 18.92 1.49
N PRO A 19 6.73 19.74 0.43
CA PRO A 19 6.10 19.38 -0.84
C PRO A 19 6.77 18.14 -1.45
N ILE A 20 5.97 17.24 -2.03
CA ILE A 20 6.47 16.03 -2.72
C ILE A 20 7.51 16.34 -3.81
N GLN A 21 7.42 17.52 -4.42
CA GLN A 21 8.36 18.02 -5.44
C GLN A 21 9.78 18.19 -4.90
N GLN A 22 9.94 18.44 -3.60
CA GLN A 22 11.24 18.56 -2.92
C GLN A 22 11.84 17.20 -2.54
N LEU A 23 11.11 16.10 -2.77
CA LEU A 23 11.61 14.74 -2.54
C LEU A 23 12.48 14.23 -3.69
N TYR A 24 12.66 15.03 -4.75
CA TYR A 24 13.37 14.65 -5.98
C TYR A 24 12.81 13.37 -6.62
N ILE A 25 11.51 13.11 -6.42
CA ILE A 25 10.80 12.00 -7.05
C ILE A 25 10.32 12.50 -8.42
N PRO A 26 10.81 11.96 -9.54
CA PRO A 26 10.37 12.38 -10.86
C PRO A 26 8.87 12.20 -11.03
N SER A 27 8.21 13.17 -11.65
CA SER A 27 6.81 13.04 -12.07
C SER A 27 6.66 12.02 -13.20
N GLY A 28 5.43 11.57 -13.44
CA GLY A 28 5.11 10.67 -14.55
C GLY A 28 5.51 9.21 -14.35
N ARG A 29 5.91 8.79 -13.14
CA ARG A 29 6.04 7.36 -12.82
C ARG A 29 4.70 6.81 -12.34
N PRO A 30 4.43 5.51 -12.55
CA PRO A 30 3.26 4.86 -11.96
C PRO A 30 3.25 5.02 -10.44
N LEU A 31 2.09 5.39 -9.86
CA LEU A 31 1.89 5.45 -8.41
C LEU A 31 1.06 4.26 -7.93
N VAL A 32 1.62 3.45 -7.03
CA VAL A 32 0.88 2.40 -6.32
C VAL A 32 0.70 2.79 -4.86
N ILE A 33 -0.51 2.64 -4.33
CA ILE A 33 -0.77 2.79 -2.90
C ILE A 33 -1.07 1.40 -2.35
N LEU A 34 -0.34 0.90 -1.36
CA LEU A 34 -0.65 -0.38 -0.71
C LEU A 34 -1.36 -0.14 0.61
N ASN A 35 -2.59 -0.64 0.70
CA ASN A 35 -3.44 -0.57 1.88
C ASN A 35 -3.83 -1.97 2.36
N GLY A 36 -4.09 -2.11 3.65
CA GLY A 36 -4.55 -3.38 4.19
C GLY A 36 -4.07 -3.70 5.59
N SER A 37 -4.01 -4.99 5.90
CA SER A 37 -3.88 -5.44 7.29
C SER A 37 -2.45 -5.39 7.84
N THR A 38 -2.35 -4.92 9.07
CA THR A 38 -1.14 -4.99 9.93
C THR A 38 -1.36 -5.82 11.20
N ASN A 39 -2.52 -6.47 11.34
CA ASN A 39 -2.86 -7.26 12.53
C ASN A 39 -1.89 -8.46 12.69
N GLY A 40 -1.19 -8.53 13.82
CA GLY A 40 -0.20 -9.57 14.10
C GLY A 40 -0.75 -11.00 14.13
N ASN A 41 -2.05 -11.18 14.34
CA ASN A 41 -2.70 -12.50 14.37
C ASN A 41 -2.95 -13.09 12.98
N LEU A 42 -2.67 -12.34 11.90
CA LEU A 42 -2.91 -12.77 10.52
C LEU A 42 -1.64 -13.28 9.82
N GLN A 43 -0.72 -13.88 10.58
CA GLN A 43 0.51 -14.43 10.01
C GLN A 43 0.30 -15.42 8.85
N PRO A 44 -0.72 -16.30 8.88
CA PRO A 44 -1.05 -17.14 7.73
C PRO A 44 -1.42 -16.35 6.46
N LEU A 45 -2.10 -15.21 6.58
CA LEU A 45 -2.40 -14.34 5.45
C LEU A 45 -1.10 -13.77 4.86
N TYR A 46 -0.19 -13.27 5.71
CA TYR A 46 1.06 -12.68 5.26
C TYR A 46 1.96 -13.70 4.55
N GLN A 47 1.96 -14.95 4.98
CA GLN A 47 2.64 -16.04 4.27
C GLN A 47 2.02 -16.28 2.89
N ARG A 48 0.68 -16.29 2.78
CA ARG A 48 -0.02 -16.53 1.51
C ARG A 48 0.10 -15.37 0.52
N VAL A 49 0.05 -14.12 0.97
CA VAL A 49 0.14 -12.94 0.09
C VAL A 49 1.58 -12.62 -0.32
N ARG A 50 2.58 -13.20 0.37
CA ARG A 50 3.99 -12.93 0.15
C ARG A 50 4.42 -13.01 -1.32
N PRO A 51 4.06 -14.04 -2.11
CA PRO A 51 4.46 -14.09 -3.53
C PRO A 51 3.92 -12.90 -4.32
N LEU A 52 2.65 -12.51 -4.12
CA LEU A 52 2.06 -11.36 -4.80
C LEU A 52 2.79 -10.06 -4.41
N LEU A 53 3.08 -9.83 -3.13
CA LEU A 53 3.73 -8.58 -2.70
C LEU A 53 5.21 -8.53 -3.04
N GLN A 54 5.96 -9.63 -2.88
CA GLN A 54 7.40 -9.64 -3.11
C GLN A 54 7.75 -9.85 -4.58
N GLU A 55 7.26 -10.93 -5.19
CA GLU A 55 7.59 -11.26 -6.59
C GLU A 55 6.71 -10.53 -7.59
N GLY A 56 5.51 -10.10 -7.20
CA GLY A 56 4.63 -9.30 -8.04
C GLY A 56 4.94 -7.82 -7.89
N LEU A 57 4.49 -7.21 -6.80
CA LEU A 57 4.55 -5.76 -6.60
C LEU A 57 5.98 -5.23 -6.44
N ALA A 58 6.79 -5.79 -5.53
CA ALA A 58 8.12 -5.25 -5.27
C ALA A 58 9.04 -5.35 -6.50
N ALA A 59 9.07 -6.51 -7.15
CA ALA A 59 9.83 -6.72 -8.37
C ALA A 59 9.36 -5.81 -9.53
N TRP A 60 8.04 -5.65 -9.70
CA TRP A 60 7.48 -4.74 -10.71
C TRP A 60 7.86 -3.28 -10.41
N ALA A 61 7.72 -2.83 -9.17
CA ALA A 61 7.98 -1.46 -8.77
C ALA A 61 9.46 -1.09 -8.94
N ALA A 62 10.38 -2.00 -8.61
CA ALA A 62 11.80 -1.87 -8.86
C ALA A 62 12.10 -1.78 -10.37
N ARG A 63 11.55 -2.69 -11.18
CA ARG A 63 11.75 -2.73 -12.64
C ARG A 63 11.23 -1.47 -13.34
N ARG A 64 10.06 -0.97 -12.96
CA ARG A 64 9.41 0.18 -13.61
C ARG A 64 9.87 1.52 -13.05
N GLY A 65 10.60 1.53 -11.93
CA GLY A 65 10.88 2.74 -11.18
C GLY A 65 9.59 3.43 -10.76
N ALA A 66 8.64 2.65 -10.24
CA ALA A 66 7.36 3.17 -9.75
C ALA A 66 7.55 3.96 -8.44
N VAL A 67 6.53 4.72 -8.07
CA VAL A 67 6.38 5.30 -6.74
C VAL A 67 5.38 4.46 -5.96
N VAL A 68 5.71 4.15 -4.73
CA VAL A 68 4.85 3.38 -3.83
C VAL A 68 4.57 4.20 -2.57
N ILE A 69 3.32 4.29 -2.16
CA ILE A 69 2.90 4.87 -0.87
C ILE A 69 2.27 3.74 -0.04
N THR A 70 2.63 3.66 1.24
CA THR A 70 2.20 2.58 2.14
C THR A 70 2.07 3.11 3.57
N GLY A 71 1.53 2.32 4.49
CA GLY A 71 1.79 2.55 5.92
C GLY A 71 3.27 2.33 6.26
N GLY A 72 3.83 3.17 7.12
CA GLY A 72 5.28 3.26 7.34
C GLY A 72 5.86 2.28 8.35
N THR A 73 5.05 1.39 8.93
CA THR A 73 5.47 0.50 10.00
C THR A 73 5.97 -0.86 9.51
N ASN A 74 6.90 -1.47 10.25
CA ASN A 74 7.37 -2.83 10.03
C ASN A 74 6.34 -3.86 10.55
N ALA A 75 5.13 -3.82 10.01
CA ALA A 75 4.03 -4.70 10.41
C ALA A 75 3.22 -5.19 9.20
N GLY A 76 2.70 -6.41 9.33
CA GLY A 76 1.86 -7.08 8.34
C GLY A 76 2.33 -6.92 6.90
N ILE A 77 1.43 -6.46 6.03
CA ILE A 77 1.70 -6.39 4.58
C ILE A 77 2.83 -5.41 4.22
N PHE A 78 3.06 -4.37 5.04
CA PHE A 78 4.12 -3.39 4.78
C PHE A 78 5.50 -4.03 5.02
N ALA A 79 5.66 -4.80 6.09
CA ALA A 79 6.86 -5.61 6.32
C ALA A 79 7.09 -6.65 5.21
N VAL A 80 6.02 -7.31 4.75
CA VAL A 80 6.10 -8.28 3.65
C VAL A 80 6.59 -7.62 2.36
N LEU A 81 6.06 -6.44 2.01
CA LEU A 81 6.48 -5.67 0.85
C LEU A 81 7.93 -5.18 0.99
N GLY A 82 8.29 -4.64 2.15
CA GLY A 82 9.64 -4.15 2.45
C GLY A 82 10.72 -5.23 2.26
N GLN A 83 10.46 -6.45 2.73
CA GLN A 83 11.33 -7.61 2.47
C GLN A 83 11.45 -7.93 0.97
N GLY A 84 10.40 -7.67 0.19
CA GLY A 84 10.43 -7.74 -1.27
C GLY A 84 11.42 -6.74 -1.88
N PHE A 85 11.43 -5.49 -1.40
CA PHE A 85 12.39 -4.48 -1.85
C PHE A 85 13.83 -4.83 -1.47
N ALA A 86 14.06 -5.42 -0.30
CA ALA A 86 15.37 -5.92 0.08
C ALA A 86 15.90 -6.99 -0.89
N ARG A 87 15.00 -7.80 -1.46
CA ARG A 87 15.35 -8.92 -2.35
C ARG A 87 15.47 -8.51 -3.82
N TYR A 88 14.56 -7.67 -4.32
CA TYR A 88 14.43 -7.36 -5.74
C TYR A 88 14.93 -5.95 -6.11
N GLY A 89 15.39 -5.19 -5.13
CA GLY A 89 15.76 -3.79 -5.28
C GLY A 89 14.60 -2.85 -4.92
N ARG A 90 14.96 -1.61 -4.62
CA ARG A 90 14.00 -0.57 -4.25
C ARG A 90 13.35 0.06 -5.48
N PRO A 91 12.09 0.52 -5.37
CA PRO A 91 11.45 1.32 -6.41
C PRO A 91 12.09 2.72 -6.49
N MET A 92 11.60 3.58 -7.39
CA MET A 92 12.05 4.98 -7.46
C MET A 92 11.85 5.68 -6.11
N ALA A 93 10.68 5.46 -5.51
CA ALA A 93 10.41 5.80 -4.13
C ALA A 93 9.40 4.84 -3.51
N CYS A 94 9.61 4.47 -2.25
CA CYS A 94 8.58 3.91 -1.38
C CYS A 94 8.47 4.81 -0.16
N ILE A 95 7.34 5.50 -0.01
CA ILE A 95 7.06 6.43 1.07
C ILE A 95 6.15 5.73 2.08
N GLY A 96 6.69 5.44 3.26
CA GLY A 96 5.91 4.96 4.38
C GLY A 96 5.31 6.15 5.14
N VAL A 97 4.01 6.10 5.43
CA VAL A 97 3.31 7.13 6.22
C VAL A 97 2.91 6.53 7.57
N ALA A 98 3.27 7.16 8.68
CA ALA A 98 2.97 6.65 10.01
C ALA A 98 2.73 7.78 11.02
N VAL A 99 1.98 7.49 12.08
CA VAL A 99 1.77 8.44 13.19
C VAL A 99 3.00 8.48 14.08
N ALA A 100 3.62 9.65 14.19
CA ALA A 100 4.90 9.85 14.89
C ALA A 100 4.90 9.29 16.32
N GLN A 101 3.83 9.54 17.07
CA GLN A 101 3.72 9.19 18.49
C GLN A 101 3.49 7.70 18.75
N LEU A 102 3.06 6.94 17.73
CA LEU A 102 2.74 5.51 17.86
C LEU A 102 3.87 4.60 17.37
N VAL A 103 4.85 5.17 16.69
CA VAL A 103 6.05 4.45 16.25
C VAL A 103 7.01 4.34 17.42
N GLN A 104 7.28 3.11 17.84
CA GLN A 104 8.21 2.80 18.93
C GLN A 104 9.00 1.54 18.58
N PRO A 105 10.25 1.41 19.03
CA PRO A 105 10.97 0.15 18.89
C PRO A 105 10.20 -0.99 19.60
N PRO A 106 10.30 -2.23 19.10
CA PRO A 106 9.86 -3.39 19.86
C PRO A 106 10.68 -3.55 21.15
N PRO A 107 10.11 -4.12 22.23
CA PRO A 107 8.76 -4.70 22.31
C PRO A 107 7.62 -3.69 22.57
N GLU A 108 7.92 -2.42 22.85
CA GLU A 108 6.93 -1.43 23.34
C GLU A 108 5.97 -0.94 22.25
N GLY A 109 6.32 -1.10 20.97
CA GLY A 109 5.42 -0.79 19.87
C GLY A 109 5.88 -1.34 18.52
N VAL A 110 5.53 -0.60 17.46
CA VAL A 110 5.82 -1.01 16.08
C VAL A 110 6.85 -0.06 15.47
N ALA A 111 8.01 -0.61 15.11
CA ALA A 111 9.07 0.15 14.45
C ALA A 111 8.69 0.59 13.04
N LEU A 112 9.44 1.54 12.49
CA LEU A 112 9.40 1.91 11.08
C LEU A 112 9.89 0.76 10.19
N GLU A 113 9.33 0.65 8.99
CA GLU A 113 9.78 -0.32 7.99
C GLU A 113 11.17 0.07 7.44
N PRO A 114 12.19 -0.79 7.57
CA PRO A 114 13.57 -0.39 7.27
C PRO A 114 13.95 -0.39 5.78
N ASN A 115 13.11 -0.91 4.88
CA ASN A 115 13.37 -1.01 3.45
C ASN A 115 12.72 0.10 2.60
N HIS A 116 11.73 0.81 3.14
CA HIS A 116 11.13 2.01 2.53
C HIS A 116 12.18 3.10 2.31
N THR A 117 12.04 3.89 1.24
CA THR A 117 13.02 4.94 0.89
C THR A 117 12.82 6.23 1.66
N HIS A 118 11.56 6.55 1.97
CA HIS A 118 11.19 7.74 2.71
C HIS A 118 10.16 7.41 3.79
N MET A 119 10.13 8.23 4.84
CA MET A 119 9.13 8.16 5.90
C MET A 119 8.50 9.52 6.11
N LEU A 120 7.18 9.59 6.01
CA LEU A 120 6.39 10.74 6.40
C LEU A 120 5.75 10.46 7.76
N LEU A 121 6.22 11.17 8.79
CA LEU A 121 5.61 11.09 10.12
C LEU A 121 4.55 12.17 10.26
N THR A 122 3.34 11.76 10.63
CA THR A 122 2.21 12.68 10.86
C THR A 122 1.93 12.82 12.35
N GLU A 123 1.26 13.90 12.71
CA GLU A 123 0.62 14.01 14.02
C GLU A 123 -0.61 13.08 14.10
N GLY A 124 -0.99 12.71 15.32
CA GLY A 124 -2.13 11.83 15.58
C GLY A 124 -1.98 11.04 16.88
N GLN A 125 -3.10 10.49 17.36
CA GLN A 125 -3.18 9.72 18.61
C GLN A 125 -3.64 8.27 18.40
N HIS A 126 -4.00 7.90 17.17
CA HIS A 126 -4.49 6.56 16.84
C HIS A 126 -4.05 6.18 15.42
N TRP A 127 -3.92 4.88 15.15
CA TRP A 127 -3.68 4.38 13.80
C TRP A 127 -4.82 4.79 12.86
N GLY A 128 -4.47 5.19 11.65
CA GLY A 128 -5.37 5.72 10.65
C GLY A 128 -5.65 7.23 10.79
N ALA A 129 -4.96 7.96 11.68
CA ALA A 129 -4.94 9.42 11.67
C ALA A 129 -4.13 9.97 10.48
N GLU A 130 -3.18 9.17 9.98
CA GLU A 130 -2.28 9.47 8.88
C GLU A 130 -2.93 9.35 7.48
N VAL A 131 -4.13 8.77 7.37
CA VAL A 131 -4.80 8.47 6.10
C VAL A 131 -4.97 9.73 5.25
N TYR A 132 -5.37 10.86 5.87
CA TYR A 132 -5.51 12.12 5.14
C TYR A 132 -4.17 12.56 4.51
N ALA A 133 -3.08 12.51 5.27
CA ALA A 133 -1.76 12.89 4.77
C ALA A 133 -1.27 11.95 3.67
N MET A 134 -1.54 10.64 3.79
CA MET A 134 -1.21 9.64 2.77
C MET A 134 -1.88 9.96 1.42
N TYR A 135 -3.17 10.30 1.44
CA TYR A 135 -3.92 10.62 0.23
C TYR A 135 -3.71 12.05 -0.28
N ALA A 136 -3.37 12.99 0.60
CA ALA A 136 -2.89 14.32 0.18
C ALA A 136 -1.54 14.21 -0.55
N LEU A 137 -0.65 13.34 -0.05
CA LEU A 137 0.63 13.04 -0.70
C LEU A 137 0.43 12.38 -2.07
N ALA A 138 -0.49 11.43 -2.18
CA ALA A 138 -0.85 10.81 -3.45
C ALA A 138 -1.40 11.84 -4.46
N ALA A 139 -2.34 12.69 -4.04
CA ALA A 139 -2.92 13.73 -4.88
C ALA A 139 -1.89 14.80 -5.31
N ALA A 140 -0.93 15.13 -4.44
CA ALA A 140 0.17 16.03 -4.76
C ALA A 140 1.16 15.42 -5.76
N TYR A 141 1.29 14.09 -5.80
CA TYR A 141 2.18 13.41 -6.74
C TYR A 141 1.66 13.47 -8.18
N GLY A 142 0.36 13.28 -8.36
CA GLY A 142 -0.24 13.23 -9.69
C GLY A 142 -1.74 12.93 -9.68
N PRO A 143 -2.37 12.94 -10.85
CA PRO A 143 -3.80 12.72 -10.96
C PRO A 143 -4.18 11.29 -10.55
N PRO A 144 -5.35 11.08 -9.92
CA PRO A 144 -5.86 9.77 -9.49
C PRO A 144 -5.94 8.73 -10.62
N ALA A 145 -6.11 9.17 -11.87
CA ALA A 145 -6.09 8.30 -13.04
C ALA A 145 -4.76 7.54 -13.23
N HIS A 146 -3.65 8.06 -12.68
CA HIS A 146 -2.32 7.47 -12.76
C HIS A 146 -1.91 6.76 -11.46
N SER A 147 -2.85 6.58 -10.53
CA SER A 147 -2.66 5.81 -9.31
C SER A 147 -3.48 4.51 -9.34
N LEU A 148 -3.02 3.52 -8.57
CA LEU A 148 -3.76 2.31 -8.27
C LEU A 148 -3.53 1.92 -6.81
N THR A 149 -4.61 1.82 -6.05
CA THR A 149 -4.60 1.34 -4.67
C THR A 149 -4.74 -0.18 -4.65
N ILE A 150 -3.74 -0.91 -4.17
CA ILE A 150 -3.82 -2.35 -3.93
C ILE A 150 -4.32 -2.58 -2.50
N VAL A 151 -5.31 -3.47 -2.35
CA VAL A 151 -5.96 -3.75 -1.07
C VAL A 151 -5.77 -5.20 -0.67
N VAL A 152 -5.18 -5.43 0.51
CA VAL A 152 -4.95 -6.77 1.07
C VAL A 152 -5.56 -6.89 2.46
N GLY A 153 -6.66 -7.63 2.56
CA GLY A 153 -7.38 -7.84 3.80
C GLY A 153 -7.93 -6.53 4.32
N GLY A 154 -7.57 -6.21 5.57
CA GLY A 154 -7.81 -4.90 6.17
C GLY A 154 -8.99 -4.86 7.13
N GLY A 155 -9.01 -3.83 7.94
CA GLY A 155 -10.04 -3.57 8.96
C GLY A 155 -10.65 -2.17 8.81
N PRO A 156 -11.23 -1.60 9.88
CA PRO A 156 -11.92 -0.31 9.81
C PRO A 156 -11.07 0.86 9.27
N ASN A 157 -9.75 0.84 9.52
CA ASN A 157 -8.83 1.83 8.96
C ASN A 157 -8.69 1.70 7.45
N THR A 158 -8.55 0.46 6.95
CA THR A 158 -8.53 0.17 5.51
C THR A 158 -9.80 0.64 4.84
N LEU A 159 -10.98 0.43 5.45
CA LEU A 159 -12.24 0.93 4.89
C LEU A 159 -12.22 2.46 4.70
N ARG A 160 -11.69 3.22 5.67
CA ARG A 160 -11.52 4.68 5.51
C ARG A 160 -10.54 5.01 4.39
N GLU A 161 -9.44 4.29 4.28
CA GLU A 161 -8.48 4.46 3.18
C GLU A 161 -9.15 4.23 1.81
N LEU A 162 -10.05 3.25 1.68
CA LEU A 162 -10.78 3.01 0.44
C LEU A 162 -11.79 4.12 0.14
N GLU A 163 -12.48 4.65 1.16
CA GLU A 163 -13.37 5.81 0.99
C GLU A 163 -12.60 7.04 0.48
N TYR A 164 -11.40 7.30 1.00
CA TYR A 164 -10.55 8.38 0.49
C TYR A 164 -10.09 8.14 -0.96
N CYS A 165 -9.68 6.91 -1.28
CA CYS A 165 -9.34 6.55 -2.67
C CYS A 165 -10.52 6.79 -3.62
N ALA A 166 -11.71 6.30 -3.27
CA ALA A 166 -12.91 6.47 -4.09
C ALA A 166 -13.32 7.94 -4.22
N ALA A 167 -13.26 8.72 -3.14
CA ALA A 167 -13.59 10.14 -3.16
C ALA A 167 -12.66 10.96 -4.07
N GLN A 168 -11.41 10.51 -4.26
CA GLN A 168 -10.48 11.10 -5.20
C GLN A 168 -10.64 10.55 -6.63
N GLY A 169 -11.56 9.62 -6.90
CA GLY A 169 -11.67 8.95 -8.20
C GLY A 169 -10.51 7.97 -8.47
N GLY A 170 -9.84 7.51 -7.42
CA GLY A 170 -8.81 6.50 -7.50
C GLY A 170 -9.35 5.12 -7.86
N ARG A 171 -8.47 4.28 -8.41
CA ARG A 171 -8.76 2.91 -8.81
C ARG A 171 -8.22 1.93 -7.80
N MET A 172 -8.91 0.82 -7.60
CA MET A 172 -8.53 -0.19 -6.60
C MET A 172 -8.29 -1.54 -7.26
N LEU A 173 -7.23 -2.24 -6.88
CA LEU A 173 -7.02 -3.65 -7.16
C LEU A 173 -7.11 -4.44 -5.85
N VAL A 174 -8.22 -5.16 -5.68
CA VAL A 174 -8.52 -5.88 -4.45
C VAL A 174 -8.05 -7.33 -4.56
N VAL A 175 -7.32 -7.79 -3.54
CA VAL A 175 -6.83 -9.17 -3.46
C VAL A 175 -7.90 -10.07 -2.86
N GLU A 176 -8.62 -10.81 -3.70
CA GLU A 176 -9.65 -11.77 -3.31
C GLU A 176 -9.07 -12.94 -2.51
N GLY A 177 -9.75 -13.35 -1.45
CA GLY A 177 -9.33 -14.40 -0.53
C GLY A 177 -8.37 -13.90 0.55
N SER A 178 -8.18 -12.58 0.66
CA SER A 178 -7.34 -11.96 1.70
C SER A 178 -8.08 -11.61 2.99
N GLY A 179 -9.41 -11.81 3.02
CA GLY A 179 -10.29 -11.58 4.16
C GLY A 179 -10.66 -10.11 4.40
N GLY A 180 -11.28 -9.85 5.54
CA GLY A 180 -11.53 -8.49 6.04
C GLY A 180 -12.30 -7.60 5.06
N VAL A 181 -11.90 -6.33 4.97
CA VAL A 181 -12.52 -5.33 4.09
C VAL A 181 -12.39 -5.69 2.61
N ALA A 182 -11.28 -6.31 2.20
CA ALA A 182 -11.06 -6.70 0.81
C ALA A 182 -12.15 -7.65 0.31
N ASP A 183 -12.38 -8.76 1.01
CA ASP A 183 -13.40 -9.74 0.59
C ASP A 183 -14.82 -9.20 0.77
N ALA A 184 -15.09 -8.46 1.87
CA ALA A 184 -16.40 -7.86 2.10
C ALA A 184 -16.80 -6.83 1.03
N LEU A 185 -15.83 -6.11 0.45
CA LEU A 185 -16.05 -5.22 -0.69
C LEU A 185 -16.39 -5.99 -1.96
N LEU A 186 -15.70 -7.10 -2.23
CA LEU A 186 -15.98 -7.96 -3.39
C LEU A 186 -17.35 -8.65 -3.27
N ASP A 187 -17.72 -9.09 -2.07
CA ASP A 187 -19.06 -9.65 -1.79
C ASP A 187 -20.15 -8.61 -2.07
N SER A 188 -19.93 -7.35 -1.66
CA SER A 188 -20.86 -6.24 -1.93
C SER A 188 -21.04 -5.95 -3.43
N LEU A 189 -19.98 -6.10 -4.24
CA LEU A 189 -20.06 -5.97 -5.71
C LEU A 189 -20.92 -7.06 -6.36
N SER A 190 -20.96 -8.26 -5.76
CA SER A 190 -21.74 -9.39 -6.29
C SER A 190 -23.27 -9.27 -6.04
N GLY A 191 -23.71 -8.19 -5.38
CA GLY A 191 -25.12 -7.95 -5.09
C GLY A 191 -25.64 -8.67 -3.84
N GLN A 192 -24.75 -9.23 -3.02
CA GLN A 192 -25.12 -9.74 -1.69
C GLN A 192 -25.52 -8.56 -0.79
N ARG A 193 -26.83 -8.34 -0.67
CA ARG A 193 -27.44 -7.18 0.02
C ARG A 193 -27.24 -7.12 1.55
N SER A 194 -26.51 -8.06 2.15
CA SER A 194 -26.27 -8.10 3.61
C SER A 194 -24.97 -7.43 4.06
N GLY A 195 -24.45 -6.47 3.28
CA GLY A 195 -23.22 -5.74 3.57
C GLY A 195 -23.42 -4.40 4.28
N GLU A 196 -22.39 -3.94 4.99
CA GLU A 196 -22.29 -2.59 5.58
C GLU A 196 -22.52 -1.50 4.50
N GLU A 197 -23.37 -0.50 4.76
CA GLU A 197 -23.75 0.52 3.77
C GLU A 197 -22.55 1.24 3.13
N ARG A 198 -21.46 1.39 3.90
CA ARG A 198 -20.21 2.01 3.44
C ARG A 198 -19.55 1.19 2.32
N LEU A 199 -19.53 -0.12 2.45
CA LEU A 199 -19.01 -1.04 1.43
C LEU A 199 -19.90 -1.03 0.18
N GLN A 200 -21.22 -0.96 0.35
CA GLN A 200 -22.15 -0.83 -0.76
C GLN A 200 -21.92 0.46 -1.54
N ARG A 201 -21.76 1.59 -0.84
CA ARG A 201 -21.41 2.87 -1.49
C ARG A 201 -20.11 2.78 -2.27
N LEU A 202 -19.06 2.19 -1.69
CA LEU A 202 -17.79 1.96 -2.39
C LEU A 202 -17.95 1.10 -3.64
N ALA A 203 -18.68 -0.01 -3.53
CA ALA A 203 -18.96 -0.92 -4.64
C ALA A 203 -19.67 -0.21 -5.80
N HIS A 204 -20.47 0.83 -5.53
CA HIS A 204 -21.16 1.61 -6.55
C HIS A 204 -20.32 2.75 -7.15
N THR A 205 -19.38 3.34 -6.41
CA THR A 205 -18.69 4.56 -6.84
C THR A 205 -17.24 4.35 -7.28
N ALA A 206 -16.58 3.29 -6.80
CA ALA A 206 -15.16 3.06 -7.07
C ALA A 206 -14.94 2.18 -8.31
N GLN A 207 -13.84 2.44 -9.04
CA GLN A 207 -13.36 1.52 -10.06
C GLN A 207 -12.56 0.40 -9.40
N ILE A 208 -13.16 -0.79 -9.32
CA ILE A 208 -12.60 -1.93 -8.59
C ILE A 208 -12.22 -3.04 -9.58
N TYR A 209 -10.95 -3.45 -9.50
CA TYR A 209 -10.39 -4.63 -10.13
C TYR A 209 -10.13 -5.70 -9.08
N ARG A 210 -10.05 -6.94 -9.53
CA ARG A 210 -9.85 -8.10 -8.65
C ARG A 210 -8.63 -8.91 -9.10
N ILE A 211 -7.89 -9.43 -8.13
CA ILE A 211 -6.89 -10.48 -8.34
C ILE A 211 -7.05 -11.53 -7.24
N ASN A 212 -6.98 -12.81 -7.60
CA ASN A 212 -7.01 -13.89 -6.61
C ASN A 212 -5.70 -13.93 -5.80
N LEU A 213 -5.77 -14.16 -4.49
CA LEU A 213 -4.61 -14.29 -3.59
C LEU A 213 -3.59 -15.34 -4.09
N HIS A 214 -4.06 -16.39 -4.76
CA HIS A 214 -3.24 -17.48 -5.28
C HIS A 214 -2.82 -17.26 -6.74
N ALA A 215 -3.14 -16.11 -7.33
CA ALA A 215 -2.68 -15.79 -8.68
C ALA A 215 -1.14 -15.82 -8.72
N PRO A 216 -0.55 -16.38 -9.79
CA PRO A 216 0.89 -16.31 -9.98
C PRO A 216 1.39 -14.84 -9.97
N PRO A 217 2.56 -14.54 -9.38
CA PRO A 217 3.04 -13.16 -9.26
C PRO A 217 3.12 -12.39 -10.59
N HIS A 218 3.43 -13.08 -11.69
CA HIS A 218 3.48 -12.47 -13.02
C HIS A 218 2.11 -11.93 -13.49
N VAL A 219 1.00 -12.51 -13.02
CA VAL A 219 -0.35 -12.02 -13.33
C VAL A 219 -0.55 -10.63 -12.72
N LEU A 220 -0.10 -10.41 -11.48
CA LEU A 220 -0.12 -9.08 -10.87
C LEU A 220 0.70 -8.08 -11.69
N GLN A 221 1.89 -8.47 -12.15
CA GLN A 221 2.73 -7.58 -12.96
C GLN A 221 2.05 -7.17 -14.28
N VAL A 222 1.38 -8.12 -14.95
CA VAL A 222 0.62 -7.86 -16.18
C VAL A 222 -0.55 -6.91 -15.91
N LEU A 223 -1.29 -7.12 -14.82
CA LEU A 223 -2.38 -6.23 -14.42
C LEU A 223 -1.86 -4.82 -14.11
N LEU A 224 -0.74 -4.70 -13.40
CA LEU A 224 -0.12 -3.40 -13.13
C LEU A 224 0.32 -2.70 -14.42
N ASP A 225 0.95 -3.42 -15.36
CA ASP A 225 1.34 -2.87 -16.66
C ASP A 225 0.12 -2.52 -17.55
N ALA A 226 -1.03 -3.16 -17.37
CA ALA A 226 -2.26 -2.84 -18.09
C ALA A 226 -3.00 -1.63 -17.49
N LEU A 227 -3.07 -1.54 -16.16
CA LEU A 227 -3.80 -0.50 -15.45
C LEU A 227 -3.01 0.81 -15.34
N MET A 228 -1.68 0.76 -15.41
CA MET A 228 -0.78 1.89 -15.16
C MET A 228 -0.02 2.34 -16.43
N ARG A 229 -0.68 2.27 -17.58
CA ARG A 229 -0.13 2.73 -18.87
C ARG A 229 -0.04 4.24 -18.96
#